data_AF-A0A5U9BNI8-F1
#
_entry.id   AF-A0A5U9BNI8-F1
#
_cell.length_a   1.000
_cell.length_b   1.000
_cell.length_c   1.000
_cell.angle_alpha   90.00
_cell.angle_beta   90.00
_cell.angle_gamma   90.00
#
_symmetry.space_group_name_H-M   'P 1'
#
loop_
_entity.id
_entity.type
_entity.pdbx_description
1 polymer ?
#
loop_
_entity_poly.entity_id
_entity_poly.type
_entity_poly.pdbx_seq_one_letter_code
_entity_poly.pdbx_strand_id
1 'polypeptide(L)'
;MLQLNYVRDSITAALLAYSKSQRNQIVVMSEMAGASRKYLEKPVREIEINGKVVVVDAEPVSYHEGKKFKTSTLPVSPDIFRQASWRRAMYQLPEQYIAWLSYCYGDALSFDHQTILSVHIWNALQVYQKENGLPKMNSTTTKKLKILAWLAIQETKNFVNRGEYKYSQEELSGFCGISYDGWRQNHKERWEVLLSSCIQLDREALIHVDQLRKKAGCHGR
;
A
#
# COMPACT_ATOMS: atom_id res chain seq x y z
N MET A 1 19.18 -5.04 -5.31
CA MET A 1 17.92 -4.83 -6.06
C MET A 1 16.74 -5.64 -5.54
N LEU A 2 16.90 -6.91 -5.14
CA LEU A 2 15.79 -7.76 -4.64
C LEU A 2 15.00 -7.20 -3.44
N GLN A 3 15.63 -6.41 -2.57
CA GLN A 3 14.98 -5.81 -1.40
C GLN A 3 13.86 -4.82 -1.79
N LEU A 4 14.06 -3.98 -2.83
CA LEU A 4 13.08 -2.95 -3.19
C LEU A 4 11.83 -3.54 -3.86
N ASN A 5 11.99 -4.55 -4.73
CA ASN A 5 10.85 -5.21 -5.36
C ASN A 5 9.94 -5.88 -4.32
N TYR A 6 10.53 -6.52 -3.30
CA TYR A 6 9.76 -7.06 -2.18
C TYR A 6 8.97 -5.99 -1.41
N VAL A 7 9.57 -4.80 -1.19
CA VAL A 7 8.89 -3.67 -0.54
C VAL A 7 7.72 -3.19 -1.41
N ARG A 8 7.92 -3.07 -2.73
CA ARG A 8 6.86 -2.70 -3.69
C ARG A 8 5.68 -3.65 -3.61
N ASP A 9 5.93 -4.95 -3.75
CA ASP A 9 4.88 -5.98 -3.71
C ASP A 9 4.13 -5.96 -2.37
N SER A 10 4.86 -5.76 -1.27
CA SER A 10 4.28 -5.69 0.07
C SER A 10 3.40 -4.45 0.29
N ILE A 11 3.82 -3.27 -0.22
CA ILE A 11 3.03 -2.04 -0.14
C ILE A 11 1.80 -2.14 -1.03
N THR A 12 1.97 -2.62 -2.28
CA THR A 12 0.86 -2.88 -3.21
C THR A 12 -0.19 -3.79 -2.57
N ALA A 13 0.24 -4.91 -1.97
CA ALA A 13 -0.65 -5.80 -1.24
C ALA A 13 -1.32 -5.09 -0.05
N ALA A 14 -0.59 -4.28 0.71
CA ALA A 14 -1.13 -3.58 1.88
C ALA A 14 -2.15 -2.48 1.55
N LEU A 15 -2.04 -1.86 0.36
CA LEU A 15 -2.93 -0.81 -0.11
C LEU A 15 -4.14 -1.37 -0.87
N LEU A 16 -3.93 -2.33 -1.78
CA LEU A 16 -5.00 -2.87 -2.62
C LEU A 16 -5.88 -3.92 -1.90
N ALA A 17 -5.35 -4.68 -0.94
CA ALA A 17 -6.09 -5.77 -0.29
C ALA A 17 -7.14 -5.32 0.75
N TYR A 18 -7.66 -4.10 0.65
CA TYR A 18 -8.66 -3.56 1.59
C TYR A 18 -10.08 -4.09 1.37
N SER A 19 -10.28 -5.15 0.59
CA SER A 19 -11.53 -5.89 0.67
C SER A 19 -11.52 -6.66 1.99
N LYS A 20 -12.28 -6.16 2.98
CA LYS A 20 -12.82 -7.06 4.00
C LYS A 20 -13.46 -8.18 3.20
N SER A 21 -12.90 -9.39 3.22
CA SER A 21 -13.65 -10.57 2.83
C SER A 21 -14.89 -10.50 3.68
N GLN A 22 -16.01 -10.09 3.07
CA GLN A 22 -17.27 -10.08 3.77
C GLN A 22 -17.42 -11.51 4.26
N ARG A 23 -17.64 -11.71 5.57
CA ARG A 23 -17.99 -13.02 6.10
C ARG A 23 -19.25 -13.46 5.38
N ASN A 24 -19.06 -14.13 4.27
CA ASN A 24 -20.14 -14.78 3.56
C ASN A 24 -20.54 -15.99 4.41
N GLN A 25 -21.74 -16.48 4.15
CA GLN A 25 -22.30 -17.60 4.89
C GLN A 25 -21.36 -18.82 4.83
N ILE A 26 -20.60 -18.99 3.74
CA ILE A 26 -19.63 -20.08 3.56
C ILE A 26 -18.49 -20.03 4.58
N VAL A 27 -17.86 -18.86 4.78
CA VAL A 27 -16.79 -18.70 5.77
C VAL A 27 -17.32 -18.96 7.18
N VAL A 28 -18.51 -18.44 7.49
CA VAL A 28 -19.16 -18.66 8.80
C VAL A 28 -19.50 -20.14 9.03
N MET A 29 -20.04 -20.82 8.02
CA MET A 29 -20.37 -22.25 8.09
C MET A 29 -19.13 -23.12 8.23
N SER A 30 -18.02 -22.79 7.55
CA SER A 30 -16.73 -23.48 7.69
C SER A 30 -16.15 -23.34 9.09
N GLU A 31 -16.16 -22.13 9.65
CA GLU A 31 -15.73 -21.86 11.03
C GLU A 31 -16.59 -22.62 12.06
N MET A 32 -17.90 -22.74 11.80
CA MET A 32 -18.85 -23.49 12.64
C MET A 32 -18.73 -25.02 12.47
N ALA A 33 -18.28 -25.52 11.32
CA ALA A 33 -18.18 -26.96 11.04
C ALA A 33 -17.14 -27.66 11.93
N GLY A 34 -16.12 -26.94 12.40
CA GLY A 34 -15.14 -27.44 13.37
C GLY A 34 -15.60 -27.41 14.83
N ALA A 35 -16.75 -26.77 15.13
CA ALA A 35 -17.31 -26.77 16.47
C ALA A 35 -17.86 -28.17 16.78
N SER A 36 -17.17 -28.89 17.66
CA SER A 36 -17.53 -30.25 18.06
C SER A 36 -18.99 -30.31 18.55
N ARG A 37 -19.78 -31.24 17.99
CA ARG A 37 -21.14 -31.58 18.48
C ARG A 37 -21.17 -32.06 19.94
N LYS A 38 -20.01 -32.31 20.56
CA LYS A 38 -19.87 -32.74 21.96
C LYS A 38 -20.59 -31.85 22.98
N TYR A 39 -20.90 -30.61 22.64
CA TYR A 39 -21.62 -29.67 23.53
C TYR A 39 -23.08 -29.43 23.14
N LEU A 40 -23.60 -30.14 22.14
CA LEU A 40 -25.01 -30.09 21.72
C LEU A 40 -25.84 -31.27 22.26
N GLU A 41 -25.17 -32.34 22.70
CA GLU A 41 -25.82 -33.52 23.27
C GLU A 41 -26.17 -33.28 24.74
N LYS A 42 -27.36 -33.72 25.16
CA LYS A 42 -27.76 -33.65 26.57
C LYS A 42 -26.82 -34.53 27.40
N PRO A 43 -26.21 -34.02 28.48
CA PRO A 43 -25.32 -34.84 29.31
C PRO A 43 -26.11 -35.98 29.97
N VAL A 44 -25.57 -37.19 29.88
CA VAL A 44 -26.12 -38.40 30.52
C VAL A 44 -25.14 -38.95 31.55
N ARG A 45 -25.64 -39.61 32.59
CA ARG A 45 -24.84 -40.34 33.58
C ARG A 45 -25.31 -41.79 33.66
N GLU A 46 -24.36 -42.70 33.86
CA GLU A 46 -24.63 -44.11 34.11
C GLU A 46 -24.81 -44.33 35.61
N ILE A 47 -25.92 -44.95 36.00
CA ILE A 47 -26.21 -45.29 37.39
C ILE A 47 -26.42 -46.80 37.44
N GLU A 48 -25.72 -47.47 38.36
CA GLU A 48 -25.91 -48.90 38.59
C GLU A 48 -26.96 -49.11 39.68
N ILE A 49 -28.10 -49.69 39.32
CA ILE A 49 -29.15 -50.06 40.28
C ILE A 49 -29.33 -51.57 40.19
N ASN A 50 -29.06 -52.26 41.30
CA ASN A 50 -29.24 -53.72 41.44
C ASN A 50 -28.53 -54.55 40.34
N GLY A 51 -27.28 -54.20 40.01
CA GLY A 51 -26.45 -54.93 39.04
C GLY A 51 -26.82 -54.71 37.56
N LYS A 52 -27.64 -53.69 37.26
CA LYS A 52 -27.95 -53.24 35.91
C LYS A 52 -27.56 -51.77 35.74
N VAL A 53 -26.79 -51.48 34.71
CA VAL A 53 -26.39 -50.12 34.34
C VAL A 53 -27.53 -49.47 33.55
N VAL A 54 -28.06 -48.36 34.07
CA VAL A 54 -29.11 -47.56 33.43
C VAL A 54 -28.54 -46.19 33.09
N VAL A 55 -28.70 -45.77 31.84
CA VAL A 55 -28.32 -44.42 31.38
C VAL A 55 -29.47 -43.47 31.71
N VAL A 56 -29.18 -42.45 32.53
CA VAL A 56 -30.15 -41.45 32.98
C VAL A 56 -29.66 -40.06 32.58
N ASP A 57 -30.57 -39.15 32.27
CA ASP A 57 -30.22 -37.74 32.06
C ASP A 57 -29.50 -37.18 33.29
N ALA A 58 -28.39 -36.45 33.06
CA ALA A 58 -27.66 -35.82 34.15
C ALA A 58 -28.48 -34.66 34.73
N GLU A 59 -28.49 -34.55 36.06
CA GLU A 59 -29.13 -33.42 36.74
C GLU A 59 -28.50 -32.09 36.31
N PRO A 60 -29.30 -31.04 36.09
CA PRO A 60 -28.79 -29.74 35.68
C PRO A 60 -27.94 -29.14 36.81
N VAL A 61 -26.63 -29.04 36.58
CA VAL A 61 -25.72 -28.36 37.52
C VAL A 61 -25.86 -26.85 37.32
N SER A 62 -26.44 -26.16 38.31
CA SER A 62 -26.42 -24.69 38.34
C SER A 62 -25.03 -24.20 38.70
N TYR A 63 -24.39 -23.52 37.75
CA TYR A 63 -23.17 -22.75 37.99
C TYR A 63 -23.42 -21.28 37.66
N HIS A 64 -22.76 -20.38 38.38
CA HIS A 64 -22.63 -19.01 37.89
C HIS A 64 -21.63 -19.04 36.75
N GLU A 65 -22.10 -18.71 35.55
CA GLU A 65 -21.22 -18.50 34.41
C GLU A 65 -20.17 -17.47 34.80
N GLY A 66 -18.91 -17.93 34.98
CA GLY A 66 -17.78 -17.03 35.15
C GLY A 66 -17.70 -16.08 33.95
N LYS A 67 -16.92 -14.99 34.04
CA LYS A 67 -16.70 -14.11 32.89
C LYS A 67 -16.25 -14.96 31.70
N LYS A 68 -17.15 -15.22 30.75
CA LYS A 68 -16.81 -15.80 29.44
C LYS A 68 -15.64 -14.96 28.95
N PHE A 69 -14.48 -15.57 28.75
CA PHE A 69 -13.41 -14.94 28.01
C PHE A 69 -13.98 -14.75 26.60
N LYS A 70 -14.64 -13.63 26.37
CA LYS A 70 -15.04 -13.21 25.04
C LYS A 70 -13.72 -12.99 24.32
N THR A 71 -13.21 -14.01 23.64
CA THR A 71 -12.21 -13.80 22.61
C THR A 71 -12.73 -12.65 21.77
N SER A 72 -11.97 -11.56 21.72
CA SER A 72 -12.38 -10.32 21.06
C SER A 72 -12.96 -10.63 19.68
N THR A 73 -14.09 -9.98 19.34
CA THR A 73 -14.75 -10.06 18.03
C THR A 73 -13.70 -10.11 16.92
N LEU A 74 -13.66 -11.25 16.22
CA LEU A 74 -12.62 -11.78 15.35
C LEU A 74 -11.30 -11.00 15.22
N PRO A 75 -10.15 -11.70 15.40
CA PRO A 75 -8.88 -11.12 14.99
C PRO A 75 -8.98 -10.71 13.52
N VAL A 76 -8.56 -9.48 13.25
CA VAL A 76 -8.24 -9.00 11.90
C VAL A 76 -7.55 -10.14 11.14
N SER A 77 -7.92 -10.39 9.88
CA SER A 77 -7.33 -11.51 9.13
C SER A 77 -5.80 -11.47 9.23
N PRO A 78 -5.11 -12.62 9.35
CA PRO A 78 -3.66 -12.64 9.52
C PRO A 78 -2.92 -11.79 8.48
N ASP A 79 -3.44 -11.73 7.26
CA ASP A 79 -2.90 -10.93 6.17
C ASP A 79 -3.10 -9.42 6.40
N ILE A 80 -4.30 -8.98 6.79
CA ILE A 80 -4.55 -7.56 7.11
C ILE A 80 -3.70 -7.16 8.33
N PHE A 81 -3.51 -8.05 9.30
CA PHE A 81 -2.65 -7.81 10.47
C PHE A 81 -1.19 -7.62 10.06
N ARG A 82 -0.65 -8.50 9.20
CA ARG A 82 0.71 -8.37 8.65
C ARG A 82 0.89 -7.07 7.86
N GLN A 83 -0.09 -6.74 7.02
CA GLN A 83 -0.10 -5.54 6.17
C GLN A 83 -0.29 -4.23 6.96
N ALA A 84 -0.90 -4.27 8.14
CA ALA A 84 -1.11 -3.09 8.96
C ALA A 84 0.21 -2.40 9.35
N SER A 85 1.29 -3.17 9.52
CA SER A 85 2.62 -2.63 9.80
C SER A 85 3.15 -1.74 8.67
N TRP A 86 2.93 -2.14 7.41
CA TRP A 86 3.31 -1.37 6.23
C TRP A 86 2.54 -0.06 6.11
N ARG A 87 1.21 -0.11 6.30
CA ARG A 87 0.38 1.11 6.27
C ARG A 87 0.79 2.11 7.35
N ARG A 88 1.01 1.64 8.58
CA ARG A 88 1.48 2.50 9.68
C ARG A 88 2.82 3.15 9.36
N ALA A 89 3.77 2.39 8.82
CA ALA A 89 5.07 2.92 8.42
C ALA A 89 4.93 3.97 7.29
N MET A 90 4.07 3.70 6.29
CA MET A 90 3.81 4.64 5.20
C MET A 90 3.21 5.95 5.71
N TYR A 91 2.18 5.92 6.56
CA TYR A 91 1.54 7.14 7.08
C TYR A 91 2.40 7.95 8.06
N GLN A 92 3.59 7.46 8.44
CA GLN A 92 4.58 8.23 9.21
C GLN A 92 5.54 9.03 8.33
N LEU A 93 5.50 8.85 7.01
CA LEU A 93 6.38 9.52 6.09
C LEU A 93 5.95 10.96 5.80
N PRO A 94 6.89 11.80 5.31
CA PRO A 94 6.56 13.04 4.63
C PRO A 94 5.48 12.87 3.56
N GLU A 95 4.67 13.92 3.39
CA GLU A 95 3.50 13.93 2.52
C GLU A 95 3.82 13.57 1.07
N GLN A 96 4.99 13.94 0.56
CA GLN A 96 5.43 13.66 -0.81
C GLN A 96 5.62 12.15 -1.04
N TYR A 97 6.22 11.45 -0.07
CA TYR A 97 6.38 10.01 -0.15
C TYR A 97 5.05 9.28 0.01
N ILE A 98 4.17 9.75 0.91
CA ILE A 98 2.81 9.21 1.04
C ILE A 98 2.07 9.35 -0.29
N ALA A 99 2.06 10.54 -0.88
CA ALA A 99 1.41 10.80 -2.15
C ALA A 99 1.95 9.90 -3.27
N TRP A 100 3.28 9.74 -3.36
CA TRP A 100 3.91 8.88 -4.36
C TRP A 100 3.49 7.41 -4.21
N LEU A 101 3.59 6.86 -2.99
CA LEU A 101 3.28 5.47 -2.71
C LEU A 101 1.79 5.16 -2.89
N SER A 102 0.91 6.05 -2.42
CA SER A 102 -0.53 5.96 -2.65
C SER A 102 -0.88 5.96 -4.14
N TYR A 103 -0.23 6.81 -4.92
CA TYR A 103 -0.48 6.93 -6.35
C TYR A 103 0.05 5.75 -7.15
N CYS A 104 1.31 5.32 -6.90
CA CYS A 104 1.97 4.27 -7.67
C CYS A 104 1.49 2.86 -7.31
N TYR A 105 1.28 2.58 -6.02
CA TYR A 105 1.00 1.22 -5.52
C TYR A 105 -0.42 1.03 -4.99
N GLY A 106 -1.10 2.12 -4.62
CA GLY A 106 -2.50 2.09 -4.15
C GLY A 106 -3.53 2.52 -5.19
N ASP A 107 -3.09 2.88 -6.40
CA ASP A 107 -3.93 3.45 -7.47
C ASP A 107 -4.85 4.60 -7.01
N ALA A 108 -4.44 5.33 -5.97
CA ALA A 108 -5.21 6.44 -5.43
C ALA A 108 -5.01 7.68 -6.31
N LEU A 109 -6.03 8.01 -7.10
CA LEU A 109 -6.05 9.19 -7.97
C LEU A 109 -6.73 10.38 -7.28
N SER A 110 -6.13 10.91 -6.21
CA SER A 110 -6.62 12.12 -5.54
C SER A 110 -5.93 13.37 -6.10
N PHE A 111 -6.70 14.46 -6.27
CA PHE A 111 -6.16 15.73 -6.78
C PHE A 111 -5.04 16.30 -5.88
N ASP A 112 -5.16 16.08 -4.56
CA ASP A 112 -4.17 16.51 -3.58
C ASP A 112 -2.82 15.84 -3.85
N HIS A 113 -2.80 14.51 -4.05
CA HIS A 113 -1.57 13.79 -4.37
C HIS A 113 -0.93 14.29 -5.67
N GLN A 114 -1.72 14.59 -6.69
CA GLN A 114 -1.21 15.15 -7.95
C GLN A 114 -0.51 16.49 -7.70
N THR A 115 -1.15 17.37 -6.93
CA THR A 115 -0.60 18.70 -6.61
C THR A 115 0.70 18.60 -5.82
N ILE A 116 0.73 17.78 -4.76
CA ILE A 116 1.90 17.57 -3.91
C ILE A 116 3.09 17.06 -4.74
N LEU A 117 2.84 16.05 -5.59
CA LEU A 117 3.88 15.45 -6.41
C LEU A 117 4.39 16.42 -7.49
N SER A 118 3.49 17.09 -8.21
CA SER A 118 3.88 18.07 -9.22
C SER A 118 4.69 19.21 -8.62
N VAL A 119 4.32 19.72 -7.44
CA VAL A 119 5.10 20.76 -6.73
C VAL A 119 6.46 20.23 -6.31
N HIS A 120 6.53 19.02 -5.74
CA HIS A 120 7.79 18.42 -5.30
C HIS A 120 8.77 18.21 -6.46
N ILE A 121 8.33 17.58 -7.54
CA ILE A 121 9.15 17.32 -8.73
C ILE A 121 9.55 18.63 -9.42
N TRP A 122 8.65 19.62 -9.46
CA TRP A 122 8.99 20.95 -9.98
C TRP A 122 10.09 21.63 -9.16
N ASN A 123 10.01 21.57 -7.83
CA ASN A 123 11.02 22.12 -6.94
C ASN A 123 12.38 21.40 -7.10
N ALA A 124 12.38 20.08 -7.27
CA ALA A 124 13.59 19.30 -7.54
C ALA A 124 14.29 19.77 -8.83
N LEU A 125 13.53 20.01 -9.91
CA LEU A 125 14.06 20.58 -11.14
C LEU A 125 14.67 21.98 -10.91
N GLN A 126 14.02 22.83 -10.10
CA GLN A 126 14.54 24.16 -9.80
C GLN A 126 15.84 24.13 -8.99
N VAL A 127 15.96 23.19 -8.03
CA VAL A 127 17.20 22.97 -7.27
C VAL A 127 18.31 22.52 -8.22
N TYR A 128 18.04 21.53 -9.07
CA TYR A 128 19.00 21.07 -10.08
C TYR A 128 19.48 22.20 -11.01
N GLN A 129 18.55 23.05 -11.48
CA GLN A 129 18.92 24.20 -12.33
C GLN A 129 19.83 25.18 -11.60
N LYS A 130 19.57 25.44 -10.32
CA LYS A 130 20.37 26.35 -9.50
C LYS A 130 21.78 25.77 -9.25
N GLU A 131 21.88 24.48 -8.97
CA GLU A 131 23.16 23.80 -8.72
C GLU A 131 24.04 23.75 -9.97
N ASN A 132 23.45 23.58 -11.16
CA ASN A 132 24.18 23.53 -12.43
C ASN A 132 24.36 24.92 -13.08
N GLY A 133 23.97 26.01 -12.41
CA GLY A 133 24.11 27.37 -12.94
C GLY A 133 23.33 27.62 -14.24
N LEU A 134 22.26 26.85 -14.48
CA LEU A 134 21.47 26.97 -15.70
C LEU A 134 20.67 28.28 -15.73
N PRO A 135 20.54 28.92 -16.89
CA PRO A 135 19.78 30.16 -17.00
C PRO A 135 18.30 29.95 -16.70
N LYS A 136 17.65 30.99 -16.17
CA LYS A 136 16.21 30.97 -15.92
C LYS A 136 15.44 30.65 -17.19
N MET A 137 14.46 29.77 -17.06
CA MET A 137 13.58 29.38 -18.17
C MET A 137 12.67 30.53 -18.60
N ASN A 138 12.39 30.61 -19.90
CA ASN A 138 11.35 31.49 -20.42
C ASN A 138 9.97 31.07 -19.85
N SER A 139 9.04 32.02 -19.72
CA SER A 139 7.67 31.80 -19.24
C SER A 139 6.95 30.70 -20.05
N THR A 140 7.09 30.71 -21.38
CA THR A 140 6.50 29.69 -22.25
C THR A 140 7.05 28.28 -21.97
N THR A 141 8.37 28.16 -21.84
CA THR A 141 9.04 26.90 -21.52
C THR A 141 8.66 26.39 -20.13
N THR A 142 8.55 27.32 -19.17
CA THR A 142 8.13 27.02 -17.80
C THR A 142 6.74 26.42 -17.76
N LYS A 143 5.77 27.00 -18.49
CA LYS A 143 4.40 26.47 -18.57
C LYS A 143 4.37 25.05 -19.16
N LYS A 144 5.09 24.83 -20.26
CA LYS A 144 5.17 23.50 -20.90
C LYS A 144 5.82 22.47 -19.96
N LEU A 145 6.91 22.83 -19.29
CA LEU A 145 7.59 21.92 -18.36
C LEU A 145 6.77 21.60 -17.11
N LYS A 146 5.93 22.52 -16.62
CA LYS A 146 5.00 22.20 -15.53
C LYS A 146 3.99 21.12 -15.93
N ILE A 147 3.47 21.19 -17.15
CA ILE A 147 2.58 20.15 -17.70
C ILE A 147 3.36 18.82 -17.85
N LEU A 148 4.59 18.90 -18.36
CA LEU A 148 5.47 17.74 -18.46
C LEU A 148 5.84 17.14 -17.10
N ALA A 149 5.93 17.91 -16.02
CA ALA A 149 6.25 17.37 -14.69
C ALA A 149 5.21 16.32 -14.25
N TRP A 150 3.93 16.57 -14.51
CA TRP A 150 2.88 15.57 -14.27
C TRP A 150 3.00 14.37 -15.22
N LEU A 151 3.30 14.61 -16.49
CA LEU A 151 3.52 13.54 -17.46
C LEU A 151 4.70 12.64 -17.05
N ALA A 152 5.79 13.21 -16.53
CA ALA A 152 6.97 12.48 -16.04
C ALA A 152 6.63 11.58 -14.85
N ILE A 153 5.77 12.03 -13.94
CA ILE A 153 5.23 11.21 -12.84
C ILE A 153 4.45 10.02 -13.39
N GLN A 154 3.56 10.24 -14.36
CA GLN A 154 2.79 9.17 -15.02
C GLN A 154 3.69 8.18 -15.75
N GLU A 155 4.70 8.69 -16.44
CA GLU A 155 5.62 7.86 -17.20
C GLU A 155 6.52 7.03 -16.29
N THR A 156 6.99 7.61 -15.18
CA THR A 156 7.75 6.89 -14.16
C THR A 156 6.91 5.80 -13.50
N LYS A 157 5.63 6.06 -13.20
CA LYS A 157 4.72 5.00 -12.74
C LYS A 157 4.60 3.86 -13.77
N ASN A 158 4.48 4.20 -15.05
CA ASN A 158 4.42 3.20 -16.11
C ASN A 158 5.74 2.40 -16.20
N PHE A 159 6.88 3.06 -16.09
CA PHE A 159 8.19 2.42 -16.08
C PHE A 159 8.36 1.49 -14.86
N VAL A 160 7.93 1.91 -13.66
CA VAL A 160 7.98 1.07 -12.45
C VAL A 160 7.09 -0.17 -12.59
N ASN A 161 5.93 -0.04 -13.24
CA ASN A 161 4.96 -1.13 -13.37
C ASN A 161 5.22 -2.07 -14.55
N ARG A 162 5.74 -1.54 -15.68
CA ARG A 162 5.90 -2.28 -16.95
C ARG A 162 7.35 -2.42 -17.42
N GLY A 163 8.27 -1.65 -16.85
CA GLY A 163 9.68 -1.61 -17.25
C GLY A 163 9.96 -0.75 -18.49
N GLU A 164 8.96 -0.09 -19.06
CA GLU A 164 9.09 0.65 -20.32
C GLU A 164 8.49 2.06 -20.24
N TYR A 165 9.19 3.02 -20.84
CA TYR A 165 8.67 4.37 -21.07
C TYR A 165 7.61 4.32 -22.18
N LYS A 166 6.54 5.11 -22.02
CA LYS A 166 5.42 5.08 -22.96
C LYS A 166 5.65 5.97 -24.17
N TYR A 167 6.33 7.11 -23.99
CA TYR A 167 6.41 8.15 -25.00
C TYR A 167 7.80 8.27 -25.60
N SER A 168 7.86 8.42 -26.92
CA SER A 168 9.11 8.76 -27.61
C SER A 168 9.44 10.26 -27.46
N GLN A 169 10.72 10.62 -27.59
CA GLN A 169 11.15 12.02 -27.59
C GLN A 169 10.50 12.84 -28.72
N GLU A 170 10.17 12.20 -29.84
CA GLU A 170 9.45 12.83 -30.95
C GLU A 170 8.01 13.19 -30.55
N GLU A 171 7.29 12.27 -29.89
CA GLU A 171 5.92 12.49 -29.42
C GLU A 171 5.87 13.58 -28.34
N LEU A 172 6.84 13.59 -27.42
CA LEU A 172 6.97 14.62 -26.40
C LEU A 172 7.20 16.01 -27.02
N SER A 173 7.97 16.09 -28.11
CA SER A 173 8.15 17.35 -28.85
C SER A 173 6.85 17.80 -29.52
N GLY A 174 6.08 16.85 -30.07
CA GLY A 174 4.73 17.06 -30.60
C GLY A 174 3.75 17.59 -29.56
N PHE A 175 3.70 17.00 -28.35
CA PHE A 175 2.86 17.49 -27.25
C PHE A 175 3.22 18.91 -26.80
N CYS A 176 4.50 19.27 -26.92
CA CYS A 176 4.95 20.62 -26.64
C CYS A 176 4.70 21.60 -27.80
N GLY A 177 4.36 21.12 -29.00
CA GLY A 177 4.27 21.95 -30.21
C GLY A 177 5.59 22.62 -30.55
N ILE A 178 6.71 21.91 -30.43
CA ILE A 178 8.07 22.39 -30.74
C ILE A 178 8.69 21.42 -31.75
N SER A 179 9.57 21.91 -32.62
CA SER A 179 10.37 21.03 -33.48
C SER A 179 11.22 20.06 -32.63
N TYR A 180 11.51 18.90 -33.19
CA TYR A 180 12.36 17.90 -32.53
C TYR A 180 13.75 18.46 -32.18
N ASP A 181 14.34 19.30 -33.04
CA ASP A 181 15.61 19.96 -32.74
C ASP A 181 15.50 20.93 -31.55
N GLY A 182 14.43 21.71 -31.48
CA GLY A 182 14.17 22.61 -30.35
C GLY A 182 13.90 21.86 -29.05
N TRP A 183 13.31 20.67 -29.14
CA TRP A 183 13.17 19.75 -28.00
C TRP A 183 14.53 19.23 -27.53
N ARG A 184 15.34 18.70 -28.45
CA ARG A 184 16.65 18.11 -28.17
C ARG A 184 17.60 19.11 -27.49
N GLN A 185 17.56 20.37 -27.91
CA GLN A 185 18.45 21.41 -27.36
C GLN A 185 18.01 21.95 -25.99
N ASN A 186 16.70 22.10 -25.74
CA ASN A 186 16.22 22.90 -24.59
C ASN A 186 15.36 22.14 -23.57
N HIS A 187 14.76 21.01 -23.96
CA HIS A 187 13.76 20.32 -23.16
C HIS A 187 14.18 18.91 -22.78
N LYS A 188 14.95 18.22 -23.62
CA LYS A 188 15.41 16.85 -23.39
C LYS A 188 16.11 16.66 -22.05
N GLU A 189 17.12 17.47 -21.76
CA GLU A 189 17.88 17.37 -20.50
C GLU A 189 16.96 17.61 -19.29
N ARG A 190 16.08 18.61 -19.37
CA ARG A 190 15.14 18.93 -18.29
C ARG A 190 14.11 17.83 -18.07
N TRP A 191 13.68 17.17 -19.14
CA TRP A 191 12.82 16.00 -19.08
C TRP A 191 13.51 14.82 -18.39
N GLU A 192 14.76 14.54 -18.75
CA GLU A 192 15.56 13.50 -18.13
C GLU A 192 15.77 13.77 -16.62
N VAL A 193 15.92 15.04 -16.23
CA VAL A 193 15.98 15.45 -14.81
C VAL A 193 14.64 15.24 -14.09
N LEU A 194 13.51 15.53 -14.74
CA LEU A 194 12.19 15.25 -14.16
C LEU A 194 12.01 13.75 -13.91
N LEU A 195 12.37 12.90 -14.88
CA LEU A 195 12.31 11.45 -14.76
C LEU A 195 13.25 10.93 -13.66
N SER A 196 14.50 11.40 -13.64
CA SER A 196 15.47 10.97 -12.62
C SER A 196 15.03 11.38 -11.21
N SER A 197 14.44 12.56 -11.06
CA SER A 197 13.85 13.03 -9.80
C SER A 197 12.69 12.13 -9.34
N CYS A 198 11.83 11.68 -10.25
CA CYS A 198 10.75 10.76 -9.92
C CYS A 198 11.29 9.37 -9.52
N ILE A 199 12.31 8.86 -10.21
CA ILE A 199 12.96 7.58 -9.87
C ILE A 199 13.66 7.67 -8.50
N GLN A 200 14.28 8.80 -8.20
CA GLN A 200 14.90 9.05 -6.90
C GLN A 200 13.84 9.09 -5.80
N LEU A 201 12.74 9.82 -6.01
CA LEU A 201 11.60 9.87 -5.10
C LEU A 201 11.07 8.46 -4.80
N ASP A 202 10.91 7.62 -5.81
CA ASP A 202 10.47 6.23 -5.64
C ASP A 202 11.42 5.43 -4.76
N ARG A 203 12.73 5.49 -5.04
CA ARG A 203 13.75 4.77 -4.27
C ARG A 203 13.78 5.24 -2.82
N GLU A 204 13.78 6.55 -2.59
CA GLU A 204 13.80 7.14 -1.26
C GLU A 204 12.56 6.76 -0.46
N ALA A 205 11.37 6.88 -1.07
CA ALA A 205 10.12 6.50 -0.43
C ALA A 205 10.15 5.03 0.02
N LEU A 206 10.54 4.10 -0.86
CA LEU A 206 10.60 2.67 -0.55
C LEU A 206 11.62 2.36 0.56
N ILE A 207 12.80 2.99 0.53
CA ILE A 207 13.82 2.82 1.56
C ILE A 207 13.31 3.31 2.92
N HIS A 208 12.69 4.50 2.95
CA HIS A 208 12.20 5.09 4.18
C HIS A 208 11.04 4.27 4.79
N VAL A 209 10.11 3.76 3.99
CA VAL A 209 9.04 2.86 4.49
C VAL A 209 9.65 1.63 5.16
N ASP A 210 10.60 0.97 4.49
CA ASP A 210 11.21 -0.26 4.99
C ASP A 210 11.99 0.00 6.31
N GLN A 211 12.73 1.10 6.38
CA GLN A 211 13.44 1.51 7.59
C GLN A 211 12.48 1.80 8.76
N LEU A 212 11.40 2.55 8.52
CA LEU A 212 10.40 2.86 9.55
C LEU A 212 9.69 1.61 10.05
N ARG A 213 9.31 0.70 9.14
CA ARG A 213 8.70 -0.58 9.50
C ARG A 213 9.64 -1.40 10.38
N LYS A 214 10.92 -1.54 9.99
CA LYS A 214 11.93 -2.29 10.78
C LYS A 214 12.11 -1.67 12.16
N LYS A 215 12.19 -0.34 12.26
CA LYS A 215 12.27 0.36 13.54
C LYS A 215 11.08 0.09 14.45
N ALA A 216 9.85 0.14 13.91
CA ALA A 216 8.63 -0.14 14.66
C ALA A 216 8.56 -1.60 15.15
N GLY A 217 9.10 -2.55 14.38
CA GLY A 217 9.20 -3.96 14.78
C GLY A 217 10.21 -4.23 15.90
N CYS A 218 11.28 -3.43 16.01
CA CYS A 218 12.29 -3.57 17.06
C CYS A 218 11.87 -2.99 18.41
N HIS A 219 10.96 -2.02 18.45
CA HIS A 219 10.47 -1.42 19.72
C HIS A 219 9.30 -2.20 20.35
N GLY A 220 8.78 -3.21 19.66
CA GLY A 220 7.68 -4.06 20.13
C GLY A 220 8.10 -5.46 20.57
N ARG A 221 9.41 -5.69 20.79
CA ARG A 221 9.95 -6.91 21.42
C ARG A 221 10.54 -6.59 22.78
#